data_AF-A0A1M7JY56-F1
#
_entry.id   AF-A0A1M7JY56-F1
#
_cell.length_a   1.000
_cell.length_b   1.000
_cell.length_c   1.000
_cell.angle_alpha   90.00
_cell.angle_beta   90.00
_cell.angle_gamma   90.00
#
_symmetry.space_group_name_H-M   'P 1'
#
loop_
_entity.id
_entity.type
_entity.pdbx_description
1 polymer ?
#
loop_
_entity_poly.entity_id
_entity_poly.type
_entity_poly.pdbx_seq_one_letter_code
_entity_poly.pdbx_strand_id
1 'polypeptide(L)'
;MSIVLTHRKGALLGLLAHLFILLTGQLIFILILFPHDFGIGVDMLVALQGNVYALTFYALLLIGGWILGGKVGARLAMGGSVVRTGLRSGLLVALLSVLFWMPVTISQSGLGTGLQVMRDPAILALVVFCINWLIVAVLSRTKAI
;
A
#
# COMPACT_ATOMS: atom_id res chain seq x y z
N MET A 1 -17.98 -19.00 11.44
CA MET A 1 -17.48 -18.67 10.10
C MET A 1 -16.25 -19.52 9.85
N SER A 2 -16.20 -20.30 8.76
CA SER A 2 -15.06 -21.17 8.45
C SER A 2 -13.78 -20.34 8.27
N ILE A 3 -12.64 -20.84 8.74
CA ILE A 3 -11.31 -20.21 8.56
C ILE A 3 -11.04 -19.92 7.08
N VAL A 4 -11.50 -20.80 6.18
CA VAL A 4 -11.36 -20.67 4.74
C VAL A 4 -12.13 -19.44 4.20
N LEU A 5 -13.34 -19.20 4.69
CA LEU A 5 -14.14 -18.03 4.30
C LEU A 5 -13.50 -16.73 4.78
N THR A 6 -12.96 -16.73 6.00
CA THR A 6 -12.29 -15.56 6.59
C THR A 6 -10.96 -15.25 5.90
N HIS A 7 -10.24 -16.28 5.45
CA HIS A 7 -9.04 -16.13 4.62
C HIS A 7 -9.37 -15.50 3.26
N ARG A 8 -10.36 -16.03 2.53
CA ARG A 8 -10.75 -15.48 1.21
C ARG A 8 -11.24 -14.04 1.32
N LYS A 9 -12.06 -13.73 2.34
CA LYS A 9 -12.50 -12.36 2.63
C LYS A 9 -11.32 -11.44 2.92
N GLY A 10 -10.40 -11.88 3.78
CA GLY A 10 -9.18 -11.12 4.09
C GLY A 10 -8.32 -10.84 2.86
N ALA A 11 -8.16 -11.83 1.97
CA ALA A 11 -7.38 -11.67 0.74
C ALA A 11 -8.01 -10.64 -0.21
N LEU A 12 -9.33 -10.68 -0.39
CA LEU A 12 -10.06 -9.69 -1.17
C LEU A 12 -9.94 -8.30 -0.56
N LEU A 13 -10.12 -8.16 0.75
CA LEU A 13 -9.99 -6.87 1.46
C LEU A 13 -8.56 -6.30 1.35
N GLY A 14 -7.53 -7.16 1.45
CA GLY A 14 -6.14 -6.74 1.28
C GLY A 14 -5.83 -6.27 -0.14
N LEU A 15 -6.36 -6.96 -1.16
CA LEU A 15 -6.26 -6.52 -2.56
C LEU A 15 -6.96 -5.17 -2.78
N LEU A 16 -8.21 -5.04 -2.30
CA LEU A 16 -8.99 -3.81 -2.42
C LEU A 16 -8.31 -2.64 -1.72
N ALA A 17 -7.73 -2.86 -0.53
CA ALA A 17 -7.00 -1.81 0.19
C ALA A 17 -5.79 -1.31 -0.60
N HIS A 18 -5.00 -2.21 -1.20
CA HIS A 18 -3.88 -1.77 -2.04
C HIS A 18 -4.35 -1.12 -3.34
N LEU A 19 -5.43 -1.59 -3.97
CA LEU A 19 -6.01 -0.91 -5.13
C LEU A 19 -6.46 0.51 -4.77
N PHE A 20 -7.13 0.67 -3.62
CA PHE A 20 -7.54 1.96 -3.10
C PHE A 20 -6.34 2.87 -2.83
N ILE A 21 -5.27 2.36 -2.21
CA ILE A 21 -4.03 3.11 -1.99
C ILE A 21 -3.40 3.55 -3.31
N LEU A 22 -3.38 2.69 -4.32
CA LEU A 22 -2.83 3.05 -5.64
C LEU A 22 -3.63 4.18 -6.28
N LEU A 23 -4.96 4.05 -6.32
CA LEU A 23 -5.83 5.05 -6.95
C LEU A 23 -5.81 6.38 -6.20
N THR A 24 -5.98 6.35 -4.87
CA THR A 24 -6.00 7.56 -4.05
C THR A 24 -4.63 8.18 -3.88
N GLY A 25 -3.58 7.36 -3.76
CA GLY A 25 -2.20 7.82 -3.66
C GLY A 25 -1.78 8.56 -4.91
N GLN A 26 -2.11 8.05 -6.10
CA GLN A 26 -1.84 8.74 -7.36
C GLN A 26 -2.61 10.07 -7.46
N LEU A 27 -3.89 10.09 -7.07
CA LEU A 27 -4.68 11.32 -7.06
C LEU A 27 -4.10 12.36 -6.09
N ILE A 28 -3.76 11.96 -4.87
CA ILE A 28 -3.14 12.85 -3.87
C ILE A 28 -1.80 13.37 -4.39
N PHE A 29 -0.99 12.51 -5.01
CA PHE A 29 0.29 12.90 -5.57
C PHE A 29 0.15 13.94 -6.69
N ILE A 30 -0.84 13.79 -7.57
CA ILE A 30 -1.18 14.82 -8.56
C ILE A 30 -1.57 16.12 -7.87
N LEU A 31 -2.50 16.07 -6.91
CA LEU A 31 -3.02 17.26 -6.25
C LEU A 31 -1.94 18.02 -5.45
N ILE A 32 -0.96 17.31 -4.89
CA ILE A 32 0.14 17.91 -4.12
C ILE A 32 1.23 18.46 -5.05
N LEU A 33 1.65 17.72 -6.08
CA LEU A 33 2.77 18.12 -6.93
C LEU A 33 2.37 19.05 -8.08
N PHE A 34 1.13 18.98 -8.53
CA PHE A 34 0.61 19.77 -9.65
C PHE A 34 -0.68 20.52 -9.27
N PRO A 35 -0.67 21.36 -8.22
CA PRO A 35 -1.89 21.99 -7.68
C PRO A 35 -2.56 22.97 -8.65
N HIS A 36 -1.82 23.47 -9.63
CA HIS A 36 -2.31 24.46 -10.61
C HIS A 36 -2.39 23.92 -12.04
N ASP A 37 -1.94 22.68 -12.28
CA ASP A 37 -1.93 22.09 -13.62
C ASP A 37 -2.17 20.58 -13.56
N PHE A 38 -3.43 20.21 -13.36
CA PHE A 38 -3.85 18.81 -13.25
C PHE A 38 -3.50 18.00 -14.52
N GLY A 39 -3.45 18.64 -15.70
CA GLY A 39 -3.12 18.00 -16.97
C GLY A 39 -1.71 17.41 -16.97
N ILE A 40 -0.71 18.18 -16.53
CA ILE A 40 0.67 17.71 -16.38
C ILE A 40 0.77 16.54 -15.40
N GLY A 41 -0.01 16.58 -14.32
CA GLY A 41 -0.07 15.47 -13.36
C GLY A 41 -0.61 14.17 -13.98
N VAL A 42 -1.62 14.28 -14.83
CA VAL A 42 -2.15 13.13 -15.59
C VAL A 42 -1.12 12.60 -16.58
N ASP A 43 -0.43 13.46 -17.32
CA ASP A 43 0.62 13.06 -18.26
C ASP A 43 1.77 12.33 -17.56
N MET A 44 2.15 12.78 -16.36
CA MET A 44 3.13 12.10 -15.54
C MET A 44 2.64 10.71 -15.09
N LEU A 45 1.36 10.55 -14.72
CA LEU A 45 0.80 9.23 -14.41
C LEU A 45 0.82 8.30 -15.64
N VAL A 46 0.52 8.83 -16.83
CA VAL A 46 0.61 8.06 -18.09
C VAL A 46 2.06 7.65 -18.35
N ALA A 47 3.01 8.56 -18.15
CA ALA A 47 4.45 8.24 -18.26
C ALA A 47 4.88 7.15 -17.25
N LEU A 48 4.32 7.16 -16.03
CA LEU A 48 4.56 6.11 -15.03
C LEU A 48 4.02 4.74 -15.48
N GLN A 49 2.99 4.66 -16.30
CA GLN A 49 2.53 3.39 -16.89
C GLN A 49 3.54 2.79 -17.85
N GLY A 50 4.40 3.61 -18.47
CA GLY A 50 5.53 3.15 -19.28
C GLY A 50 6.76 2.75 -18.45
N ASN A 51 6.76 2.98 -17.14
CA ASN A 51 7.91 2.72 -16.27
C ASN A 51 7.87 1.31 -15.67
N VAL A 52 8.81 0.46 -16.08
CA VAL A 52 8.89 -0.94 -15.62
C VAL A 52 9.02 -1.08 -14.10
N TYR A 53 9.71 -0.15 -13.43
CA TYR A 53 9.84 -0.18 -11.96
C TYR A 53 8.50 0.10 -11.28
N ALA A 54 7.74 1.08 -11.79
CA ALA A 54 6.42 1.40 -11.26
C ALA A 54 5.43 0.24 -11.48
N LEU A 55 5.41 -0.35 -12.67
CA LEU A 55 4.57 -1.52 -12.96
C LEU A 55 4.91 -2.72 -12.08
N THR A 56 6.21 -3.01 -11.90
CA THR A 56 6.67 -4.09 -11.02
C THR A 56 6.24 -3.83 -9.58
N PHE A 57 6.38 -2.59 -9.11
CA PHE A 57 5.91 -2.20 -7.78
C PHE A 57 4.41 -2.42 -7.61
N TYR A 58 3.58 -1.98 -8.57
CA TYR A 58 2.13 -2.15 -8.50
C TYR A 58 1.72 -3.62 -8.49
N ALA A 59 2.33 -4.44 -9.33
CA ALA A 59 2.08 -5.88 -9.35
C ALA A 59 2.45 -6.55 -8.01
N LEU A 60 3.64 -6.26 -7.48
CA LEU A 60 4.09 -6.78 -6.19
C LEU A 60 3.21 -6.31 -5.04
N LEU A 61 2.77 -5.05 -5.07
CA LEU A 61 1.88 -4.49 -4.05
C LEU A 61 0.51 -5.21 -4.07
N LEU A 62 -0.10 -5.40 -5.23
CA LEU A 62 -1.38 -6.10 -5.35
C LEU A 62 -1.28 -7.57 -4.94
N ILE A 63 -0.26 -8.30 -5.41
CA ILE A 63 0.00 -9.70 -5.02
C ILE A 63 0.25 -9.79 -3.52
N GLY A 64 1.07 -8.90 -2.97
CA GLY A 64 1.34 -8.80 -1.54
C GLY A 64 0.07 -8.53 -0.73
N GLY A 65 -0.81 -7.67 -1.22
CA GLY A 65 -2.10 -7.37 -0.60
C GLY A 65 -3.01 -8.58 -0.50
N TRP A 66 -3.11 -9.34 -1.58
CA TRP A 66 -3.89 -10.58 -1.61
C TRP A 66 -3.35 -11.61 -0.59
N ILE A 67 -2.04 -11.88 -0.62
CA ILE A 67 -1.41 -12.88 0.26
C ILE A 67 -1.48 -12.45 1.72
N LEU A 68 -1.08 -11.21 2.03
CA LEU A 68 -1.04 -10.71 3.40
C LEU A 68 -2.46 -10.51 3.96
N GLY A 69 -3.41 -10.08 3.12
CA GLY A 69 -4.82 -9.99 3.48
C GLY A 69 -5.39 -11.35 3.91
N GLY A 70 -5.08 -12.42 3.16
CA GLY A 70 -5.47 -13.77 3.53
C GLY A 70 -4.91 -14.21 4.89
N LYS A 71 -3.63 -13.91 5.13
CA LYS A 71 -2.97 -14.17 6.43
C LYS A 71 -3.59 -13.35 7.57
N VAL A 72 -3.94 -12.09 7.34
CA VAL A 72 -4.64 -11.24 8.31
C VAL A 72 -6.01 -11.83 8.65
N GLY A 73 -6.81 -12.18 7.64
CA GLY A 73 -8.12 -12.79 7.83
C GLY A 73 -8.05 -14.10 8.63
N ALA A 74 -7.11 -15.00 8.30
CA ALA A 74 -6.90 -16.25 9.03
C ALA A 74 -6.45 -16.00 10.48
N ARG A 75 -5.51 -15.07 10.71
CA ARG A 75 -5.01 -14.75 12.05
C ARG A 75 -6.11 -14.17 12.95
N LEU A 76 -7.00 -13.35 12.41
CA LEU A 76 -8.11 -12.78 13.15
C LEU A 76 -9.21 -13.81 13.43
N ALA A 77 -9.43 -14.77 12.52
CA ALA A 77 -10.32 -15.90 12.77
C ALA A 77 -9.86 -16.77 13.96
N MET A 78 -8.54 -16.87 14.18
CA MET A 78 -7.94 -17.57 15.32
C MET A 78 -7.90 -16.74 16.62
N GLY A 79 -8.62 -15.61 16.69
CA GLY A 79 -8.67 -14.76 17.89
C GLY A 79 -7.51 -13.76 18.01
N GLY A 80 -6.76 -13.51 16.94
CA GLY A 80 -5.72 -12.49 16.93
C GLY A 80 -6.26 -11.07 17.22
N SER A 81 -5.45 -10.24 17.88
CA SER A 81 -5.78 -8.82 18.10
C SER A 81 -5.83 -8.06 16.76
N VAL A 82 -6.92 -7.31 16.55
CA VAL A 82 -7.14 -6.46 15.36
C VAL A 82 -6.04 -5.43 15.23
N VAL A 83 -5.80 -4.65 16.29
CA VAL A 83 -4.84 -3.56 16.29
C VAL A 83 -3.43 -4.08 16.02
N ARG A 84 -3.00 -5.12 16.74
CA ARG A 84 -1.66 -5.69 16.57
C ARG A 84 -1.46 -6.27 15.17
N THR A 85 -2.48 -6.94 14.63
CA THR A 85 -2.41 -7.53 13.28
C THR A 85 -2.38 -6.45 12.20
N GLY A 86 -3.26 -5.46 12.29
CA GLY A 86 -3.32 -4.34 11.33
C GLY A 86 -2.03 -3.51 11.32
N LEU A 87 -1.54 -3.09 12.49
CA LEU A 87 -0.30 -2.31 12.57
C LEU A 87 0.92 -3.08 12.05
N ARG A 88 1.05 -4.37 12.39
CA ARG A 88 2.17 -5.19 11.88
C ARG A 88 2.15 -5.33 10.37
N SER A 89 0.97 -5.59 9.79
CA SER A 89 0.83 -5.69 8.33
C SER A 89 1.08 -4.34 7.65
N GLY A 90 0.54 -3.25 8.18
CA GLY A 90 0.76 -1.91 7.64
C GLY A 90 2.21 -1.46 7.69
N LEU A 91 2.89 -1.66 8.83
CA LEU A 91 4.32 -1.38 8.97
C LEU A 91 5.16 -2.22 8.00
N LEU A 92 4.85 -3.52 7.86
CA LEU A 92 5.56 -4.39 6.94
C LEU A 92 5.45 -3.89 5.49
N VAL A 93 4.24 -3.58 5.02
CA VAL A 93 4.04 -3.10 3.64
C VAL A 93 4.68 -1.74 3.43
N ALA A 94 4.56 -0.82 4.39
CA ALA A 94 5.21 0.48 4.32
C ALA A 94 6.73 0.35 4.20
N LEU A 95 7.35 -0.45 5.07
CA LEU A 95 8.80 -0.66 5.05
C LEU A 95 9.26 -1.29 3.74
N LEU A 96 8.56 -2.31 3.23
CA LEU A 96 8.88 -2.91 1.94
C LEU A 96 8.73 -1.91 0.78
N SER A 97 7.72 -1.03 0.85
CA SER A 97 7.53 0.01 -0.17
C SER A 97 8.67 1.03 -0.16
N VAL A 98 9.11 1.45 1.02
CA VAL A 98 10.25 2.35 1.18
C VAL A 98 11.54 1.67 0.71
N LEU A 99 11.77 0.41 1.09
CA LEU A 99 12.93 -0.36 0.67
C LEU A 99 12.96 -0.62 -0.83
N PHE A 100 11.81 -0.70 -1.50
CA PHE A 100 11.73 -0.83 -2.94
C PHE A 100 12.08 0.47 -3.65
N TRP A 101 11.48 1.59 -3.22
CA TRP A 101 11.64 2.87 -3.91
C TRP A 101 12.95 3.58 -3.59
N MET A 102 13.51 3.41 -2.38
CA MET A 102 14.73 4.10 -1.98
C MET A 102 15.92 3.81 -2.92
N PRO A 103 16.23 2.54 -3.28
CA PRO A 103 17.28 2.25 -4.27
C PRO A 103 17.00 2.83 -5.65
N VAL A 104 15.74 2.84 -6.10
CA VAL A 104 15.31 3.39 -7.39
C VAL A 104 15.52 4.90 -7.42
N THR A 105 15.13 5.61 -6.36
CA THR A 105 15.34 7.06 -6.27
C THR A 105 16.82 7.40 -6.14
N ILE A 106 17.59 6.64 -5.37
CA ILE A 106 19.04 6.82 -5.25
C ILE A 106 19.75 6.60 -6.60
N SER A 107 19.35 5.58 -7.37
CA SER A 107 19.97 5.31 -8.67
C SER A 107 19.65 6.39 -9.71
N GLN A 108 18.48 7.03 -9.61
CA GLN A 108 18.05 8.09 -10.53
C GLN A 108 18.54 9.48 -10.15
N SER A 109 18.65 9.79 -8.86
CA SER A 109 18.90 11.16 -8.36
C SER A 109 20.24 11.31 -7.62
N GLY A 110 20.98 10.22 -7.40
CA GLY A 110 22.16 10.18 -6.55
C GLY A 110 21.82 10.06 -5.06
N LEU A 111 22.81 9.65 -4.25
CA LEU A 111 22.60 9.27 -2.84
C LEU A 111 22.05 10.41 -1.97
N GLY A 112 22.65 11.60 -2.03
CA GLY A 112 22.27 12.74 -1.18
C GLY A 112 20.86 13.23 -1.47
N THR A 113 20.57 13.51 -2.74
CA THR A 113 19.26 13.98 -3.20
C THR A 113 18.20 12.90 -3.03
N GLY A 114 18.52 11.64 -3.35
CA GLY A 114 17.56 10.54 -3.25
C GLY A 114 17.10 10.27 -1.81
N LEU A 115 18.00 10.36 -0.83
CA LEU A 115 17.63 10.23 0.58
C LEU A 115 16.74 11.38 1.07
N GLN A 116 17.01 12.61 0.64
CA GLN A 116 16.19 13.77 0.99
C GLN A 116 14.79 13.68 0.38
N VAL A 117 14.70 13.31 -0.90
CA VAL A 117 13.43 13.17 -1.63
C VAL A 117 12.56 12.06 -1.04
N MET A 118 13.16 10.97 -0.54
CA MET A 118 12.41 9.83 0.00
C MET A 118 11.95 9.99 1.46
N ARG A 119 12.44 11.00 2.19
CA ARG A 119 12.14 11.16 3.63
C ARG A 119 10.64 11.35 3.90
N ASP A 120 10.03 12.34 3.25
CA ASP A 120 8.62 12.69 3.51
C ASP A 120 7.65 11.65 2.92
N PRO A 121 7.88 11.13 1.68
CA PRO A 121 7.09 10.01 1.15
C PRO A 121 7.15 8.75 2.02
N ALA A 122 8.29 8.45 2.65
CA ALA A 122 8.41 7.29 3.54
C ALA A 122 7.55 7.41 4.81
N ILE A 123 7.51 8.60 5.41
CA ILE A 123 6.65 8.87 6.58
C ILE A 123 5.18 8.81 6.17
N LEU A 124 4.82 9.43 5.04
CA LEU A 124 3.46 9.40 4.52
C LEU A 124 3.00 7.97 4.23
N ALA A 125 3.87 7.15 3.61
CA ALA A 125 3.62 5.75 3.37
C ALA A 125 3.32 4.99 4.68
N LEU A 126 4.15 5.16 5.71
CA LEU A 126 3.93 4.52 7.02
C LEU A 126 2.54 4.81 7.57
N VAL A 127 2.12 6.09 7.57
CA VAL A 127 0.81 6.49 8.08
C VAL A 127 -0.33 5.89 7.23
N VAL A 128 -0.25 6.05 5.91
CA VAL A 128 -1.30 5.59 4.98
C VAL A 128 -1.46 4.07 5.00
N PHE A 129 -0.35 3.32 4.97
CA PHE A 129 -0.41 1.85 5.03
C PHE A 129 -0.88 1.36 6.40
N CYS A 130 -0.43 1.95 7.51
CA CYS A 130 -0.89 1.53 8.85
C CYS A 130 -2.40 1.75 9.03
N ILE A 131 -2.92 2.91 8.64
CA ILE A 131 -4.36 3.20 8.74
C ILE A 131 -5.16 2.24 7.86
N ASN A 132 -4.75 2.03 6.61
CA ASN A 132 -5.45 1.12 5.70
C ASN A 132 -5.45 -0.32 6.22
N TRP A 133 -4.32 -0.81 6.72
CA TRP A 133 -4.25 -2.18 7.25
C TRP A 133 -5.00 -2.37 8.57
N LEU A 134 -5.17 -1.31 9.37
CA LEU A 134 -6.11 -1.32 10.50
C LEU A 134 -7.56 -1.48 10.01
N ILE A 135 -7.96 -0.73 8.97
CA ILE A 135 -9.30 -0.86 8.37
C ILE A 135 -9.51 -2.28 7.83
N VAL A 136 -8.54 -2.83 7.07
CA VAL A 136 -8.59 -4.22 6.59
C VAL A 136 -8.76 -5.20 7.74
N ALA A 137 -8.01 -5.03 8.84
CA ALA A 137 -8.11 -5.89 10.00
C ALA A 137 -9.49 -5.78 10.70
N VAL A 138 -10.03 -4.57 10.83
CA VAL A 138 -11.38 -4.35 11.39
C VAL A 138 -12.43 -5.05 10.53
N LEU A 139 -12.44 -4.78 9.22
CA LEU A 139 -13.41 -5.33 8.26
C LEU A 139 -13.30 -6.86 8.11
N SER A 140 -12.09 -7.41 8.25
CA SER A 140 -11.85 -8.86 8.23
C SER A 140 -12.43 -9.56 9.45
N ARG A 141 -12.55 -8.86 10.60
CA ARG A 141 -13.14 -9.42 11.82
C ARG A 141 -14.66 -9.36 11.83
N THR A 142 -15.27 -8.38 11.15
CA THR A 142 -16.73 -8.24 11.12
C THR A 142 -17.36 -9.47 10.47
N LYS A 143 -18.33 -10.09 11.15
CA LYS A 143 -19.11 -11.20 10.56
C LYS A 143 -19.82 -10.68 9.31
N ALA A 144 -19.84 -11.46 8.24
CA ALA A 144 -20.76 -11.20 7.13
C ALA A 144 -22.19 -11.29 7.72
N ILE A 145 -22.98 -10.23 7.51
CA ILE A 145 -24.41 -10.18 7.88
C ILE A 145 -25.15 -11.21 7.05
#